data_AF-A0A924CBB6-F1
#
_entry.id   AF-A0A924CBB6-F1
#
_cell.length_a   1.000
_cell.length_b   1.000
_cell.length_c   1.000
_cell.angle_alpha   90.00
_cell.angle_beta   90.00
_cell.angle_gamma   90.00
#
_symmetry.space_group_name_H-M   'P 1'
#
loop_
_entity.id
_entity.type
_entity.pdbx_description
1 polymer ?
#
loop_
_entity_poly.entity_id
_entity_poly.type
_entity_poly.pdbx_seq_one_letter_code
_entity_poly.pdbx_strand_id
1 'polypeptide(L)'
;MGFVTNLFNPKIAFMYLSMLPQFISPERGHVLAQSLILGTAQISISLTINALIAMTAGSAAALLSKRPSWILAQRWVMASVLFGLAAQITMASK
;
A
#
# COMPACT_ATOMS: atom_id res chain seq x y z
N MET A 1 4.07 12.19 -9.23
CA MET A 1 4.06 12.78 -7.86
C MET A 1 4.27 11.76 -6.73
N GLY A 2 3.78 10.52 -6.84
CA GLY A 2 3.88 9.50 -5.76
C GLY A 2 5.30 9.03 -5.38
N PHE A 3 6.23 8.99 -6.34
CA PHE A 3 7.62 8.58 -6.07
C PHE A 3 8.35 9.59 -5.19
N VAL A 4 8.32 10.87 -5.57
CA VAL A 4 8.97 11.96 -4.82
C VAL A 4 8.37 12.08 -3.41
N THR A 5 7.05 12.00 -3.27
CA THR A 5 6.38 12.05 -1.95
C THR A 5 6.72 10.86 -1.06
N ASN A 6 6.88 9.65 -1.60
CA ASN A 6 7.36 8.50 -0.83
C ASN A 6 8.84 8.60 -0.46
N LEU A 7 9.69 9.07 -1.39
CA LEU A 7 11.12 9.19 -1.16
C LEU A 7 11.42 10.20 -0.04
N PHE A 8 10.67 11.30 0.01
CA PHE A 8 10.75 12.29 1.08
C PHE A 8 9.84 12.00 2.27
N ASN A 9 9.25 10.79 2.38
CA ASN A 9 8.46 10.41 3.55
C ASN A 9 9.37 9.83 4.65
N PRO A 10 9.74 10.61 5.67
CA PRO A 10 10.68 10.16 6.69
C PRO A 10 10.16 8.93 7.44
N LYS A 11 8.84 8.79 7.60
CA LYS A 11 8.22 7.65 8.29
C LYS A 11 8.55 6.32 7.60
N ILE A 12 8.49 6.30 6.27
CA ILE A 12 8.77 5.11 5.46
C ILE A 12 10.27 4.82 5.48
N ALA A 13 11.11 5.86 5.36
CA ALA A 13 12.56 5.71 5.45
C ALA A 13 13.00 5.08 6.80
N PHE A 14 12.46 5.57 7.92
CA PHE A 14 12.74 4.99 9.24
C PHE A 14 12.27 3.54 9.38
N MET A 15 11.11 3.20 8.82
CA MET A 15 10.61 1.83 8.82
C MET A 15 11.59 0.88 8.12
N TYR A 16 12.05 1.25 6.92
CA TYR A 16 13.02 0.43 6.17
C TYR A 16 14.39 0.38 6.84
N LEU A 17 14.90 1.50 7.36
CA LEU A 17 16.17 1.54 8.09
C LEU A 17 16.15 0.72 9.39
N SER A 18 14.98 0.56 10.03
CA SER A 18 14.86 -0.25 11.23
C SER A 18 14.69 -1.74 10.92
N MET A 19 13.94 -2.10 9.87
CA MET A 19 13.63 -3.49 9.55
C MET A 19 14.69 -4.17 8.67
N LEU A 20 15.25 -3.48 7.65
CA LEU A 20 16.22 -4.10 6.74
C LEU A 20 17.47 -4.63 7.44
N PRO A 21 18.12 -3.89 8.36
CA PRO A 21 19.31 -4.38 9.03
C PRO A 21 19.09 -5.64 9.86
N GLN A 22 17.86 -5.88 10.33
CA GLN A 22 17.52 -7.09 11.10
C GLN A 22 17.68 -8.37 10.28
N PHE A 23 17.59 -8.26 8.95
CA PHE A 23 17.74 -9.39 8.01
C PHE A 23 19.14 -9.47 7.38
N ILE A 24 20.01 -8.48 7.65
CA ILE A 24 21.35 -8.40 7.09
C ILE A 24 22.34 -8.94 8.12
N SER A 25 23.19 -9.87 7.71
CA SER A 25 24.29 -10.37 8.54
C SER A 25 25.62 -9.82 7.99
N PRO A 26 26.26 -8.86 8.68
CA PRO A 26 27.54 -8.28 8.24
C PRO A 26 28.65 -9.33 8.09
N GLU A 27 28.58 -10.39 8.91
CA GLU A 27 29.53 -11.51 8.92
C GLU A 27 29.47 -12.38 7.66
N ARG A 28 28.36 -12.31 6.89
CA ARG A 28 28.11 -13.15 5.72
C ARG A 28 28.46 -12.49 4.38
N GLY A 29 29.03 -11.28 4.40
CA GLY A 29 29.55 -10.62 3.19
C GLY A 29 29.03 -9.18 2.98
N HIS A 30 28.96 -8.76 1.72
CA HIS A 30 28.66 -7.37 1.35
C HIS A 30 27.23 -6.96 1.72
N VAL A 31 27.10 -6.10 2.73
CA VAL A 31 25.84 -5.52 3.21
C VAL A 31 25.03 -4.87 2.08
N LEU A 32 25.69 -4.12 1.18
CA LEU A 32 25.04 -3.46 0.04
C LEU A 32 24.34 -4.46 -0.89
N ALA A 33 24.96 -5.60 -1.18
CA ALA A 33 24.38 -6.63 -2.04
C ALA A 33 23.17 -7.30 -1.35
N GLN A 34 23.27 -7.61 -0.05
CA GLN A 34 22.15 -8.15 0.72
C GLN A 34 20.96 -7.17 0.75
N SER A 35 21.21 -5.88 0.98
CA SER A 35 20.19 -4.83 0.94
C SER A 35 19.49 -4.73 -0.41
N LEU A 36 20.25 -4.77 -1.52
CA LEU A 36 19.69 -4.70 -2.86
C LEU A 36 18.84 -5.93 -3.19
N ILE A 37 19.28 -7.13 -2.79
CA ILE A 37 18.51 -8.37 -2.99
C ILE A 37 17.20 -8.31 -2.20
N LEU A 38 17.27 -7.97 -0.90
CA LEU A 38 16.10 -7.87 -0.03
C LEU A 38 15.11 -6.81 -0.53
N GLY A 39 15.60 -5.61 -0.88
CA GLY A 39 14.77 -4.53 -1.40
C GLY A 39 14.12 -4.90 -2.73
N THR A 40 14.86 -5.53 -3.65
CA THR A 40 14.32 -5.96 -4.94
C THR A 40 13.25 -7.03 -4.76
N ALA A 41 13.51 -8.04 -3.91
CA ALA A 41 12.53 -9.08 -3.61
C ALA A 41 11.24 -8.49 -3.02
N GLN A 42 11.36 -7.54 -2.10
CA GLN A 42 10.23 -6.85 -1.50
C GLN A 42 9.43 -6.05 -2.54
N ILE A 43 10.10 -5.32 -3.44
CA ILE A 43 9.45 -4.58 -4.53
C ILE A 43 8.73 -5.55 -5.47
N SER A 44 9.37 -6.66 -5.87
CA SER A 44 8.77 -7.65 -6.76
C SER A 44 7.51 -8.27 -6.15
N ILE A 45 7.58 -8.72 -4.89
CA ILE A 45 6.41 -9.31 -4.19
C ILE A 45 5.29 -8.28 -4.07
N SER A 46 5.62 -7.05 -3.64
CA SER A 46 4.63 -5.98 -3.50
C SER A 46 3.95 -5.66 -4.83
N LEU A 47 4.73 -5.55 -5.91
CA LEU A 47 4.21 -5.29 -7.24
C LEU A 47 3.29 -6.43 -7.72
N THR A 48 3.70 -7.69 -7.56
CA THR A 48 2.90 -8.85 -7.96
C THR A 48 1.57 -8.90 -7.22
N ILE A 49 1.59 -8.72 -5.90
CA ILE A 49 0.36 -8.74 -5.09
C ILE A 49 -0.55 -7.57 -5.47
N ASN A 50 0.00 -6.35 -5.58
CA ASN A 50 -0.79 -5.18 -5.97
C ASN A 50 -1.39 -5.33 -7.37
N ALA A 51 -0.62 -5.87 -8.33
CA ALA A 51 -1.11 -6.14 -9.67
C ALA A 51 -2.24 -7.17 -9.65
N LEU A 52 -2.11 -8.26 -8.88
CA LEU A 52 -3.15 -9.27 -8.74
C LEU A 52 -4.43 -8.68 -8.12
N ILE A 53 -4.30 -7.87 -7.07
CA ILE A 53 -5.43 -7.17 -6.44
C ILE A 53 -6.08 -6.21 -7.44
N ALA A 54 -5.29 -5.41 -8.17
CA ALA A 54 -5.82 -4.45 -9.13
C ALA A 54 -6.53 -5.14 -10.30
N MET A 55 -5.97 -6.23 -10.82
CA MET A 55 -6.58 -7.00 -11.90
C MET A 55 -7.88 -7.67 -11.43
N THR A 56 -7.86 -8.34 -10.29
CA THR A 56 -9.05 -9.01 -9.73
C THR A 56 -10.15 -8.00 -9.41
N ALA A 57 -9.82 -6.88 -8.77
CA ALA A 57 -10.75 -5.80 -8.48
C ALA A 57 -11.29 -5.16 -9.77
N GLY A 58 -10.45 -4.94 -10.79
CA GLY A 58 -10.85 -4.40 -12.08
C GLY A 58 -11.80 -5.33 -12.84
N SER A 59 -11.52 -6.64 -12.86
CA SER A 59 -12.41 -7.64 -13.45
C SER A 59 -13.73 -7.73 -12.71
N ALA A 60 -13.71 -7.74 -11.37
CA ALA A 60 -14.93 -7.72 -10.55
C ALA A 60 -15.74 -6.45 -10.80
N ALA A 61 -15.11 -5.28 -10.81
CA ALA A 61 -15.75 -4.01 -11.11
C ALA A 61 -16.37 -4.00 -12.52
N ALA A 62 -15.70 -4.54 -13.54
CA ALA A 62 -16.23 -4.63 -14.89
C ALA A 62 -17.47 -5.55 -14.98
N LEU A 63 -17.50 -6.66 -14.23
CA LEU A 63 -18.67 -7.55 -14.15
C LEU A 63 -19.83 -6.89 -13.41
N LEU A 64 -19.56 -6.22 -12.29
CA LEU A 64 -20.58 -5.57 -11.46
C LEU A 64 -21.10 -4.27 -12.09
N SER A 65 -20.29 -3.55 -12.88
CA SER A 65 -20.68 -2.30 -13.56
C SER A 65 -21.74 -2.51 -14.64
N LYS A 66 -21.98 -3.75 -15.07
CA LYS A 66 -23.13 -4.09 -15.93
C LYS A 66 -24.48 -3.90 -15.22
N ARG A 67 -24.50 -3.72 -13.88
CA ARG A 67 -25.70 -3.46 -13.09
C ARG A 67 -25.62 -2.07 -12.44
N PRO A 68 -26.47 -1.10 -12.84
CA PRO A 68 -26.42 0.27 -12.31
C PRO A 68 -26.67 0.38 -10.80
N SER A 69 -27.35 -0.59 -10.20
CA SER A 69 -27.55 -0.68 -8.75
C SER A 69 -26.26 -0.90 -7.96
N TRP A 70 -25.29 -1.65 -8.53
CA TRP A 70 -24.00 -1.92 -7.87
C TRP A 70 -23.09 -0.70 -7.83
N ILE A 71 -23.09 0.10 -8.88
CA ILE A 71 -22.35 1.36 -8.92
C ILE A 71 -22.89 2.32 -7.85
N LEU A 72 -24.22 2.37 -7.69
CA LEU A 72 -24.86 3.20 -6.68
C LEU A 72 -24.52 2.72 -5.25
N ALA A 73 -24.56 1.40 -5.00
CA ALA A 73 -24.18 0.81 -3.73
C ALA A 73 -22.70 1.09 -3.38
N GLN A 74 -21.78 0.90 -4.32
CA GLN A 74 -20.35 1.21 -4.13
C GLN A 74 -20.15 2.68 -3.75
N ARG A 75 -20.87 3.60 -4.40
CA ARG A 75 -20.78 5.04 -4.11
C ARG A 75 -21.27 5.38 -2.70
N TRP A 76 -22.40 4.80 -2.28
CA TRP A 76 -22.95 5.03 -0.94
C TRP A 76 -22.06 4.41 0.15
N VAL A 77 -21.49 3.24 -0.09
CA VAL A 77 -20.53 2.62 0.84
C VAL A 77 -19.31 3.52 1.01
N MET A 78 -18.67 3.96 -0.08
CA MET A 78 -17.53 4.89 0.01
C MET A 78 -17.90 6.19 0.74
N ALA A 79 -19.05 6.77 0.44
CA ALA A 79 -19.52 7.99 1.11
C ALA A 79 -19.71 7.77 2.62
N SER A 80 -20.31 6.65 3.02
CA SER A 80 -20.54 6.32 4.43
C SER A 80 -19.22 6.10 5.18
N VAL A 81 -18.24 5.43 4.58
CA VAL A 81 -16.93 5.18 5.17
C VAL A 81 -16.17 6.49 5.35
N LEU A 82 -16.11 7.34 4.31
CA LEU A 82 -15.42 8.62 4.39
C LEU A 82 -16.09 9.57 5.40
N PHE A 83 -17.42 9.59 5.45
CA PHE A 83 -18.16 10.37 6.44
C PHE A 83 -17.90 9.88 7.86
N GLY A 84 -17.91 8.56 8.09
CA GLY A 84 -17.59 7.96 9.38
C GLY A 84 -16.16 8.25 9.82
N LEU A 85 -15.20 8.20 8.90
CA LEU A 85 -13.80 8.51 9.17
C LEU A 85 -13.59 10.00 9.48
N ALA A 86 -14.28 10.89 8.78
CA ALA A 86 -14.29 12.33 9.09
C ALA A 86 -14.87 12.60 10.48
N ALA A 87 -16.00 11.98 10.83
CA ALA A 87 -16.60 12.11 12.15
C ALA A 87 -15.66 11.61 13.25
N GLN A 88 -14.99 10.48 13.03
CA GLN A 88 -14.02 9.91 13.98
C GLN A 88 -12.82 10.85 14.18
N ILE A 89 -12.29 11.45 13.11
CA ILE A 89 -11.22 12.46 13.22
C ILE A 89 -11.70 13.69 14.01
N THR A 90 -12.92 14.20 13.74
CA THR A 90 -13.45 15.36 14.48
C THR A 90 -13.67 15.06 15.97
N MET A 91 -14.09 13.85 16.31
CA MET A 91 -14.26 13.43 17.71
C MET A 91 -12.93 13.17 18.42
N ALA A 92 -11.96 12.56 17.74
CA ALA A 92 -10.63 12.27 18.29
C ALA A 92 -9.72 13.51 18.37
N SER A 93 -10.06 14.58 17.63
CA SER A 93 -9.37 15.86 17.67
C SER A 93 -9.91 16.81 18.76
N LYS A 94 -10.84 16.36 19.60
CA LYS A 94 -11.25 17.00 20.86
C LYS A 94 -10.58 16.31 22.04
#